data_AF-A0A1F2EJF0-F1
#
_entry.id   AF-A0A1F2EJF0-F1
#
_cell.length_a   1.000
_cell.length_b   1.000
_cell.length_c   1.000
_cell.angle_alpha   90.00
_cell.angle_beta   90.00
_cell.angle_gamma   90.00
#
_symmetry.space_group_name_H-M   'P 1'
#
loop_
_entity.id
_entity.type
_entity.pdbx_description
1 polymer ?
#
loop_
_entity_poly.entity_id
_entity_poly.type
_entity_poly.pdbx_seq_one_letter_code
_entity_poly.pdbx_strand_id
1 'polypeptide(L)'
;MSNDKKNRVTAKLGYHKFTIKSHKTSEHIQQVSREINQLLAEISKKNPNMSMEEMALLLALNIQSDYLDLQDQMAAKTKENADLMIRVKSMEQTMGTLVKEIAEIEKEKLRAGQDSKSGKSSQSQARTRTQKTGKTKQAGPQAKKNQEIPQISQPSLKSSVNSASKKLGRLRQTPRS
;
A
#
# COMPACT_ATOMS: atom_id res chain seq x y z
N MET A 1 -4.60 40.32 -1.10
CA MET A 1 -3.63 40.26 -2.20
C MET A 1 -2.68 39.10 -1.93
N SER A 2 -2.95 37.92 -2.49
CA SER A 2 -2.13 36.72 -2.29
C SER A 2 -0.82 36.90 -3.04
N ASN A 3 0.24 37.24 -2.32
CA ASN A 3 1.57 37.39 -2.87
C ASN A 3 2.12 35.98 -3.10
N ASP A 4 1.78 35.37 -4.25
CA ASP A 4 2.40 34.14 -4.70
C ASP A 4 3.91 34.38 -4.82
N LYS A 5 4.66 33.95 -3.80
CA LYS A 5 6.12 34.14 -3.70
C LYS A 5 6.81 33.34 -4.81
N LYS A 6 6.87 33.95 -5.99
CA LYS A 6 7.68 33.49 -7.12
C LYS A 6 9.13 33.84 -6.83
N ASN A 7 9.96 32.81 -6.70
CA ASN A 7 11.39 32.98 -6.54
C ASN A 7 12.02 33.25 -7.91
N ARG A 8 12.96 34.20 -7.96
CA ARG A 8 13.82 34.43 -9.13
C ARG A 8 15.09 33.61 -8.96
N VAL A 9 15.36 32.72 -9.90
CA VAL A 9 16.52 31.82 -9.86
C VAL A 9 17.25 31.92 -11.19
N THR A 10 18.57 32.09 -11.13
CA THR A 10 19.41 32.06 -12.33
C THR A 10 19.95 30.66 -12.54
N ALA A 11 19.68 30.08 -13.71
CA ALA A 11 20.12 28.76 -14.13
C ALA A 11 21.01 28.87 -15.38
N LYS A 12 21.89 27.87 -15.57
CA LYS A 12 22.81 27.82 -16.72
C LYS A 12 22.47 26.60 -17.57
N LEU A 13 22.01 26.83 -18.80
CA LEU A 13 21.69 25.78 -19.78
C LEU A 13 22.69 25.88 -20.94
N GLY A 14 23.50 24.84 -21.11
CA GLY A 14 24.68 24.87 -21.99
C GLY A 14 25.61 26.02 -21.65
N TYR A 15 25.82 26.92 -22.61
CA TYR A 15 26.65 28.12 -22.43
C TYR A 15 25.85 29.36 -22.02
N HIS A 16 24.51 29.28 -22.01
CA HIS A 16 23.63 30.41 -21.77
C HIS A 16 23.13 30.46 -20.32
N LYS A 17 22.98 31.67 -19.78
CA LYS A 17 22.40 31.91 -18.46
C LYS A 17 21.00 32.48 -18.60
N PHE A 18 20.05 31.88 -17.90
CA PHE A 18 18.64 32.29 -17.91
C PHE A 18 18.21 32.66 -16.49
N THR A 19 17.36 33.68 -16.37
CA THR A 19 16.72 34.03 -15.09
C THR A 19 15.26 33.63 -15.13
N ILE A 20 14.91 32.64 -14.31
CA ILE A 20 13.59 32.00 -14.30
C ILE A 20 12.80 32.51 -13.07
N LYS A 21 11.51 32.80 -13.26
CA LYS A 21 10.55 33.04 -12.17
C LYS A 21 9.77 31.75 -11.92
N SER A 22 9.92 31.13 -10.76
CA SER A 22 9.26 29.86 -10.44
C SER A 22 8.68 29.85 -9.02
N HIS A 23 7.64 29.04 -8.81
CA HIS A 23 7.11 28.73 -7.48
C HIS A 23 7.87 27.59 -6.79
N LYS A 24 8.78 26.93 -7.52
CA LYS A 24 9.63 25.85 -6.99
C LYS A 24 10.84 26.43 -6.25
N THR A 25 11.51 25.59 -5.45
CA THR A 25 12.73 25.96 -4.75
C THR A 25 13.88 26.19 -5.72
N SER A 26 14.86 27.01 -5.33
CA SER A 26 16.07 27.23 -6.12
C SER A 26 16.80 25.92 -6.41
N GLU A 27 16.91 25.04 -5.40
CA GLU A 27 17.52 23.72 -5.52
C GLU A 27 16.86 22.85 -6.60
N HIS A 28 15.53 22.82 -6.65
CA HIS A 28 14.79 22.08 -7.67
C HIS A 28 15.11 22.61 -9.08
N ILE A 29 15.15 23.93 -9.27
CA ILE A 29 15.49 24.53 -10.56
C ILE A 29 16.95 24.25 -10.94
N GLN A 30 17.88 24.25 -9.98
CA GLN A 30 19.27 23.87 -10.24
C GLN A 30 19.39 22.39 -10.62
N GLN A 31 18.60 21.52 -10.02
CA GLN A 31 18.55 20.10 -10.39
C GLN A 31 18.04 19.92 -11.82
N VAL A 32 16.92 20.56 -12.17
CA VAL A 32 16.39 20.56 -13.55
C VAL A 32 17.43 21.07 -14.54
N SER A 33 18.16 22.14 -14.19
CA SER A 33 19.23 22.69 -15.03
C SER A 33 20.36 21.69 -15.27
N ARG A 34 20.72 20.87 -14.26
CA ARG A 34 21.73 19.81 -14.40
C ARG A 34 21.25 18.69 -15.32
N GLU A 35 20.01 18.25 -15.16
CA GLU A 35 19.40 17.19 -15.97
C GLU A 35 19.31 17.62 -17.44
N ILE A 36 18.86 18.84 -17.72
CA ILE A 36 18.83 19.40 -19.08
C ILE A 36 20.24 19.42 -19.70
N ASN A 37 21.26 19.87 -18.95
CA ASN A 37 22.63 19.92 -19.46
C ASN A 37 23.18 18.52 -19.78
N GLN A 38 22.81 17.51 -18.99
CA GLN A 38 23.17 16.12 -19.28
C GLN A 38 22.52 15.65 -20.59
N LEU A 39 21.22 15.89 -20.77
CA LEU A 39 20.50 15.52 -21.99
C LEU A 39 21.06 16.23 -23.22
N LEU A 40 21.40 17.52 -23.10
CA LEU A 40 22.08 18.27 -24.18
C LEU A 40 23.44 17.66 -24.53
N ALA A 41 24.23 17.24 -23.54
CA ALA A 41 25.50 16.58 -23.78
C ALA A 41 25.33 15.21 -24.48
N GLU A 42 24.28 14.46 -24.12
CA GLU A 42 23.95 13.19 -24.77
C GLU A 42 23.50 13.37 -26.24
N ILE A 43 22.69 14.40 -26.52
CA ILE A 43 22.29 14.75 -27.88
C ILE A 43 23.50 15.18 -28.69
N SER A 44 24.36 16.05 -28.14
CA SER A 44 25.59 16.53 -28.78
C SER A 44 26.54 15.38 -29.12
N LYS A 45 26.67 14.38 -28.23
CA LYS A 45 27.49 13.19 -28.48
C LYS A 45 26.98 12.35 -29.65
N LYS A 46 25.65 12.26 -29.83
CA LYS A 46 25.03 11.50 -30.92
C LYS A 46 25.02 12.29 -32.23
N ASN A 47 24.86 13.61 -32.15
CA ASN A 47 24.71 14.52 -33.29
C ASN A 47 25.66 15.72 -33.14
N PRO A 48 26.96 15.56 -33.43
CA PRO A 48 27.97 16.60 -33.16
C PRO A 48 27.83 17.85 -34.05
N ASN A 49 27.16 17.74 -35.20
CA ASN A 49 26.98 18.85 -36.14
C ASN A 49 25.72 19.68 -35.87
N MET A 50 24.93 19.33 -34.85
CA MET A 50 23.69 20.02 -34.52
C MET A 50 23.96 21.29 -33.72
N SER A 51 23.32 22.40 -34.09
CA SER A 51 23.43 23.66 -33.34
C SER A 51 22.81 23.55 -31.95
N MET A 52 23.22 24.43 -31.04
CA MET A 52 22.68 24.45 -29.67
C MET A 52 21.17 24.72 -29.66
N GLU A 53 20.71 25.59 -30.56
CA GLU A 53 19.31 25.92 -30.76
C GLU A 53 18.52 24.71 -31.22
N GLU A 54 18.97 24.00 -32.25
CA GLU A 54 18.32 22.77 -32.75
C GLU A 54 18.28 21.67 -31.68
N MET A 55 19.37 21.49 -30.92
CA MET A 55 19.40 20.55 -29.80
C MET A 55 18.39 20.92 -28.71
N ALA A 56 18.26 22.20 -28.40
CA ALA A 56 17.30 22.68 -27.40
C ALA A 56 15.85 22.48 -27.86
N LEU A 57 15.55 22.71 -29.15
CA LEU A 57 14.23 22.42 -29.71
C LEU A 57 13.91 20.92 -29.68
N LEU A 58 14.86 20.07 -30.11
CA LEU A 58 14.69 18.62 -30.08
C LEU A 58 14.48 18.12 -28.65
N LEU A 59 15.25 18.64 -27.69
CA LEU A 59 15.09 18.31 -26.28
C LEU A 59 13.72 18.74 -25.75
N ALA A 60 13.27 19.95 -26.07
CA ALA A 60 11.96 20.44 -25.64
C ALA A 60 10.83 19.58 -26.21
N LEU A 61 10.93 19.16 -27.48
CA LEU A 61 9.97 18.26 -28.11
C LEU A 61 9.92 16.90 -27.42
N ASN A 62 11.10 16.30 -27.15
CA ASN A 62 11.19 15.00 -26.48
C ASN A 62 10.63 15.07 -25.06
N ILE A 63 11.01 16.07 -24.27
CA ILE A 63 10.49 16.27 -22.91
C ILE A 63 8.97 16.46 -22.93
N GLN A 64 8.45 17.23 -23.88
CA GLN A 64 7.01 17.46 -23.98
C GLN A 64 6.25 16.18 -24.36
N SER A 65 6.81 15.34 -25.24
CA SER A 65 6.25 14.03 -25.57
C SER A 65 6.18 13.14 -24.33
N ASP A 66 7.30 12.98 -23.62
CA ASP A 66 7.37 12.15 -22.41
C ASP A 66 6.41 12.65 -21.32
N TYR A 67 6.25 13.98 -21.20
CA TYR A 67 5.31 14.58 -20.25
C TYR A 67 3.85 14.23 -20.56
N LEU A 68 3.46 14.21 -21.85
CA LEU A 68 2.11 13.82 -22.25
C LEU A 68 1.84 12.34 -21.91
N ASP A 69 2.79 11.46 -22.23
CA ASP A 69 2.67 10.04 -21.89
C ASP A 69 2.58 9.82 -20.38
N LEU A 70 3.35 10.57 -19.59
CA LEU A 70 3.29 10.49 -18.13
C LEU A 70 1.95 11.01 -17.59
N GLN A 71 1.39 12.06 -18.18
CA GLN A 71 0.09 12.60 -17.80
C GLN A 71 -1.04 11.58 -18.06
N ASP A 72 -1.00 10.89 -19.19
CA ASP A 72 -1.96 9.84 -19.54
C ASP A 72 -1.85 8.64 -18.58
N GLN A 73 -0.62 8.21 -18.25
CA GLN A 73 -0.40 7.16 -17.25
C GLN A 73 -0.91 7.56 -15.85
N MET A 74 -0.72 8.82 -15.46
CA MET A 74 -1.22 9.35 -14.19
C MET A 74 -2.76 9.40 -14.18
N ALA A 75 -3.39 9.78 -15.29
CA ALA A 75 -4.84 9.75 -15.43
C ALA A 75 -5.38 8.30 -15.34
N ALA A 76 -4.72 7.35 -15.99
CA ALA A 76 -5.09 5.93 -15.91
C ALA A 76 -4.99 5.39 -14.48
N LYS A 77 -3.88 5.67 -13.78
CA LYS A 77 -3.68 5.25 -12.38
C LYS A 77 -4.66 5.89 -11.40
N THR A 78 -5.00 7.16 -11.60
CA THR A 78 -5.99 7.84 -10.74
C THR A 78 -7.38 7.26 -10.93
N LYS A 79 -7.75 6.89 -12.17
CA LYS A 79 -8.99 6.16 -12.46
C LYS A 79 -8.99 4.77 -11.79
N GLU A 80 -7.93 4.00 -11.95
CA GLU A 80 -7.81 2.68 -11.30
C GLU A 80 -7.92 2.78 -9.77
N ASN A 81 -7.23 3.76 -9.17
CA ASN A 81 -7.33 3.99 -7.73
C ASN A 81 -8.75 4.37 -7.29
N ALA A 82 -9.48 5.15 -8.09
CA ALA A 82 -10.88 5.48 -7.82
C ALA A 82 -11.77 4.23 -7.89
N ASP A 83 -11.60 3.38 -8.91
CA ASP A 83 -12.33 2.13 -9.07
C ASP A 83 -12.04 1.16 -7.90
N LEU A 84 -10.78 1.05 -7.49
CA LEU A 84 -10.38 0.27 -6.32
C LEU A 84 -10.99 0.82 -5.03
N MET A 85 -11.05 2.13 -4.85
CA MET A 85 -11.68 2.76 -3.68
C MET A 85 -13.18 2.43 -3.61
N ILE A 86 -13.88 2.45 -4.74
CA ILE A 86 -15.29 2.05 -4.82
C ILE A 86 -15.46 0.59 -4.40
N ARG A 87 -14.58 -0.30 -4.87
CA ARG A 87 -14.61 -1.72 -4.52
C ARG A 87 -14.31 -1.98 -3.04
N VAL A 88 -13.37 -1.26 -2.46
CA VAL A 88 -13.08 -1.34 -1.02
C VAL A 88 -14.31 -0.90 -0.22
N LYS A 89 -14.93 0.21 -0.59
CA LYS A 89 -16.13 0.72 0.10
C LYS A 89 -17.31 -0.25 0.04
N SER A 90 -17.56 -0.89 -1.11
CA SER A 90 -18.63 -1.89 -1.20
C SER A 90 -18.32 -3.14 -0.37
N MET A 91 -17.06 -3.55 -0.30
CA MET A 91 -16.63 -4.66 0.56
C MET A 91 -16.75 -4.33 2.06
N GLU A 92 -16.48 -3.10 2.47
CA GLU A 92 -16.71 -2.66 3.86
C GLU A 92 -18.20 -2.73 4.25
N GLN A 93 -19.08 -2.36 3.33
CA GLN A 93 -20.52 -2.46 3.55
C GLN A 93 -20.98 -3.92 3.71
N THR A 94 -20.52 -4.83 2.85
CA THR A 94 -20.87 -6.25 2.94
C THR A 94 -20.27 -6.89 4.19
N MET A 95 -19.06 -6.51 4.59
CA MET A 95 -18.48 -6.97 5.85
C MET A 95 -19.33 -6.48 7.04
N GLY A 96 -19.81 -5.24 7.00
CA GLY A 96 -20.70 -4.69 8.02
C GLY A 96 -22.02 -5.46 8.16
N THR A 97 -22.63 -5.90 7.06
CA THR A 97 -23.85 -6.72 7.12
C THR A 97 -23.56 -8.11 7.67
N LEU A 98 -22.50 -8.77 7.19
CA LEU A 98 -22.12 -10.10 7.68
C LEU A 98 -21.77 -10.10 9.18
N VAL A 99 -21.12 -9.06 9.68
CA VAL A 99 -20.81 -8.93 11.13
C VAL A 99 -22.11 -8.82 11.94
N LYS A 100 -23.12 -8.08 11.46
CA LYS A 100 -24.42 -8.00 12.13
C LYS A 100 -25.13 -9.35 12.13
N GLU A 101 -25.15 -10.05 11.00
CA GLU A 101 -25.74 -11.38 10.89
C GLU A 101 -25.07 -12.39 11.84
N ILE A 102 -23.74 -12.39 11.93
CA ILE A 102 -22.99 -13.24 12.88
C ILE A 102 -23.39 -12.92 14.33
N ALA A 103 -23.48 -11.64 14.68
CA ALA A 103 -23.89 -11.22 16.02
C ALA A 103 -25.34 -11.64 16.37
N GLU A 104 -26.24 -11.64 15.39
CA GLU A 104 -27.61 -12.13 15.55
C GLU A 104 -27.65 -13.65 15.76
N ILE A 105 -26.89 -14.41 14.97
CA ILE A 105 -26.76 -15.87 15.13
C ILE A 105 -26.18 -16.23 16.52
N GLU A 106 -25.18 -15.48 17.00
CA GLU A 106 -24.62 -15.68 18.33
C GLU A 106 -25.65 -15.41 19.44
N LYS A 107 -26.46 -14.35 19.32
CA LYS A 107 -27.55 -14.06 20.26
C LYS A 107 -28.62 -15.15 20.24
N GLU A 108 -28.99 -15.66 19.07
CA GLU A 108 -29.97 -16.75 18.94
C GLU A 108 -29.47 -18.06 19.57
N LYS A 109 -28.19 -18.40 19.35
CA LYS A 109 -27.54 -19.54 20.00
C LYS A 109 -27.51 -19.43 21.52
N LEU A 110 -27.29 -18.22 22.07
CA LEU A 110 -27.36 -18.00 23.52
C LEU A 110 -28.77 -18.19 24.08
N ARG A 111 -29.80 -17.79 23.35
CA ARG A 111 -31.22 -18.01 23.73
C ARG A 111 -31.58 -19.50 23.70
N ALA A 112 -31.28 -20.19 22.60
CA ALA A 112 -31.52 -21.64 22.48
C ALA A 112 -30.71 -22.48 23.50
N GLY A 113 -29.55 -21.98 23.94
CA GLY A 113 -28.75 -22.60 25.00
C GLY A 113 -29.29 -22.38 26.44
N GLN A 114 -30.16 -21.41 26.66
CA GLN A 114 -30.83 -21.21 27.95
C GLN A 114 -32.06 -22.10 28.12
N ASP A 115 -32.79 -22.37 27.03
CA ASP A 115 -33.96 -23.26 27.04
C ASP A 115 -33.61 -24.75 27.29
N SER A 116 -32.35 -25.13 27.07
CA SER A 116 -31.84 -26.49 27.30
C SER A 116 -31.22 -26.73 28.69
N LYS A 117 -31.13 -25.70 29.56
CA LYS A 117 -30.54 -25.82 30.92
C LYS A 117 -31.56 -26.08 32.04
N SER A 118 -32.85 -26.19 31.76
CA SER A 118 -33.89 -26.54 32.76
C SER A 118 -34.09 -28.04 32.98
N GLY A 119 -33.33 -28.91 32.30
CA GLY A 119 -33.49 -30.37 32.44
C GLY A 119 -32.19 -31.14 32.34
N LYS A 120 -31.46 -31.26 33.45
CA LYS A 120 -30.73 -32.47 33.91
C LYS A 120 -29.76 -32.12 35.04
N SER A 121 -30.28 -32.15 36.26
CA SER A 121 -29.52 -32.47 37.47
C SER A 121 -29.51 -34.00 37.61
N SER A 122 -28.32 -34.61 37.64
CA SER A 122 -27.95 -35.74 38.52
C SER A 122 -26.71 -36.48 37.99
N GLN A 123 -25.65 -36.50 38.82
CA GLN A 123 -24.73 -37.64 39.06
C GLN A 123 -23.93 -38.19 37.86
N SER A 124 -22.59 -38.31 37.89
CA SER A 124 -21.82 -38.99 38.92
C SER A 124 -20.31 -38.72 38.77
N GLN A 125 -19.65 -38.78 39.91
CA GLN A 125 -18.20 -38.83 40.09
C GLN A 125 -17.60 -40.07 39.42
N ALA A 126 -16.44 -39.93 38.76
CA ALA A 126 -15.43 -40.97 38.74
C ALA A 126 -14.04 -40.37 38.52
N ARG A 127 -13.15 -40.70 39.46
CA ARG A 127 -11.74 -40.37 39.54
C ARG A 127 -10.97 -40.95 38.36
N THR A 128 -9.92 -40.27 37.90
CA THR A 128 -8.62 -40.93 37.69
C THR A 128 -7.48 -39.92 37.73
N ARG A 129 -6.46 -40.34 38.48
CA ARG A 129 -5.24 -39.64 38.85
C ARG A 129 -4.12 -40.21 38.00
N THR A 130 -3.39 -39.38 37.27
CA THR A 130 -2.00 -39.69 36.89
C THR A 130 -1.22 -38.39 36.79
N GLN A 131 -0.04 -38.41 37.41
CA GLN A 131 0.82 -37.27 37.69
C GLN A 131 1.81 -36.96 36.56
N LYS A 132 2.48 -35.80 36.74
CA LYS A 132 3.84 -35.43 36.28
C LYS A 132 3.92 -34.92 34.82
N THR A 133 4.67 -33.86 34.49
CA THR A 133 5.74 -33.09 35.14
C THR A 133 5.99 -31.82 34.30
N GLY A 134 6.50 -30.73 34.91
CA GLY A 134 7.35 -29.78 34.18
C GLY A 134 7.01 -28.30 34.36
N LYS A 135 7.69 -27.66 35.32
CA LYS A 135 7.92 -26.21 35.39
C LYS A 135 8.69 -25.77 34.12
N THR A 136 8.67 -24.50 33.67
CA THR A 136 9.58 -23.45 34.17
C THR A 136 9.16 -22.07 33.66
N LYS A 137 9.24 -21.07 34.55
CA LYS A 137 9.11 -19.62 34.33
C LYS A 137 10.40 -19.04 33.72
N GLN A 138 10.31 -17.89 33.04
CA GLN A 138 11.22 -16.72 33.08
C GLN A 138 10.77 -15.76 31.95
N ALA A 139 10.30 -14.52 32.12
CA ALA A 139 10.72 -13.33 32.89
C ALA A 139 11.94 -12.57 32.33
N GLY A 140 11.67 -11.64 31.39
CA GLY A 140 12.38 -10.37 31.08
C GLY A 140 13.88 -10.37 30.73
N PRO A 141 14.51 -9.25 30.29
CA PRO A 141 14.03 -7.86 30.18
C PRO A 141 14.37 -7.13 28.84
N GLN A 142 13.98 -5.85 28.80
CA GLN A 142 14.00 -4.84 27.72
C GLN A 142 15.39 -4.43 27.17
N ALA A 143 15.46 -3.95 25.90
CA ALA A 143 16.13 -2.67 25.53
C ALA A 143 16.07 -2.30 24.01
N LYS A 144 15.45 -1.14 23.74
CA LYS A 144 15.84 -0.02 22.84
C LYS A 144 16.09 -0.21 21.31
N LYS A 145 15.29 0.56 20.56
CA LYS A 145 15.63 1.65 19.60
C LYS A 145 15.37 1.42 18.10
N ASN A 146 14.77 2.49 17.55
CA ASN A 146 14.62 2.91 16.15
C ASN A 146 13.52 2.25 15.29
N GLN A 147 12.54 3.09 15.02
CA GLN A 147 11.43 2.91 14.09
C GLN A 147 11.97 2.99 12.66
N GLU A 148 12.03 1.85 11.98
CA GLU A 148 11.94 1.80 10.53
C GLU A 148 10.46 1.57 10.17
N ILE A 149 9.97 2.36 9.22
CA ILE A 149 8.62 2.22 8.67
C ILE A 149 8.56 0.85 7.97
N PRO A 150 7.70 -0.10 8.37
CA PRO A 150 7.65 -1.39 7.72
C PRO A 150 7.10 -1.24 6.30
N GLN A 151 7.86 -1.68 5.30
CA GLN A 151 7.30 -2.02 3.99
C GLN A 151 6.15 -2.99 4.21
N ILE A 152 4.94 -2.59 3.83
CA ILE A 152 3.78 -3.48 3.77
C ILE A 152 4.05 -4.46 2.63
N SER A 153 4.65 -5.60 2.97
CA SER A 153 4.69 -6.76 2.09
C SER A 153 3.25 -7.20 1.88
N GLN A 154 2.70 -6.92 0.70
CA GLN A 154 1.38 -7.41 0.34
C GLN A 154 1.44 -8.95 0.33
N PRO A 155 0.69 -9.66 1.20
CA PRO A 155 0.64 -11.11 1.11
C PRO A 155 -0.02 -11.47 -0.23
N SER A 156 0.72 -12.16 -1.09
CA SER A 156 0.18 -12.61 -2.37
C SER A 156 -1.15 -13.33 -2.16
N LEU A 157 -2.21 -12.85 -2.82
CA LEU A 157 -3.58 -13.37 -2.70
C LEU A 157 -3.68 -14.90 -2.91
N LYS A 158 -2.67 -15.48 -3.57
CA LYS A 158 -2.55 -16.92 -3.84
C LYS A 158 -2.35 -17.78 -2.57
N SER A 159 -1.68 -17.29 -1.52
CA SER A 159 -1.42 -18.12 -0.32
C SER A 159 -2.66 -18.21 0.59
N SER A 160 -3.42 -17.11 0.71
CA SER A 160 -4.64 -17.03 1.51
C SER A 160 -5.74 -17.95 0.95
N VAL A 161 -5.96 -17.93 -0.37
CA VAL A 161 -6.94 -18.79 -1.06
C VAL A 161 -6.61 -20.28 -0.88
N ASN A 162 -5.32 -20.64 -0.92
CA ASN A 162 -4.89 -22.03 -0.71
C ASN A 162 -5.09 -22.52 0.73
N SER A 163 -4.93 -21.63 1.72
CA SER A 163 -5.17 -21.98 3.13
C SER A 163 -6.66 -22.18 3.44
N ALA A 164 -7.53 -21.36 2.86
CA ALA A 164 -8.98 -21.45 2.99
C ALA A 164 -9.53 -22.72 2.31
N SER A 165 -9.04 -23.05 1.12
CA SER A 165 -9.42 -24.28 0.39
C SER A 165 -9.06 -25.56 1.16
N LYS A 166 -7.85 -25.61 1.76
CA LYS A 166 -7.44 -26.74 2.63
C LYS A 166 -8.29 -26.88 3.88
N LYS A 167 -8.76 -25.77 4.45
CA LYS A 167 -9.61 -25.79 5.67
C LYS A 167 -11.03 -26.27 5.37
N LEU A 168 -11.59 -25.88 4.22
CA LEU A 168 -12.91 -26.34 3.77
C LEU A 168 -12.90 -27.84 3.39
N GLY A 169 -11.84 -28.31 2.72
CA GLY A 169 -11.72 -29.72 2.34
C GLY A 169 -11.66 -30.68 3.54
N ARG A 170 -11.04 -30.25 4.65
CA ARG A 170 -10.97 -31.05 5.88
C ARG A 170 -12.30 -31.12 6.64
N LEU A 171 -13.16 -30.11 6.51
CA LEU A 171 -14.45 -30.09 7.21
C LEU A 171 -15.47 -31.07 6.60
N ARG A 172 -15.31 -31.43 5.32
CA ARG A 172 -16.15 -32.41 4.62
C ARG A 172 -15.79 -33.88 4.90
N GLN A 173 -14.67 -34.17 5.56
CA GLN A 173 -14.21 -35.54 5.84
C GLN A 173 -14.35 -35.98 7.30
N THR A 174 -15.19 -35.32 8.10
CA THR A 174 -15.53 -35.87 9.42
C THR A 174 -16.52 -37.03 9.23
N PRO A 175 -16.21 -38.27 9.65
CA PRO A 175 -17.16 -39.37 9.55
C PRO A 175 -18.36 -39.08 10.47
N ARG A 176 -19.58 -39.18 9.92
CA ARG A 176 -20.80 -39.29 10.72
C ARG A 176 -20.66 -40.53 11.61
N SER A 177 -20.57 -40.31 12.92
CA SER A 177 -20.87 -41.35 13.93
C SER A 177 -22.37 -41.44 14.13
#